data_AF-A0A4R6QKG3-F1
#
_entry.id   AF-A0A4R6QKG3-F1
#
_cell.length_a   1.000
_cell.length_b   1.000
_cell.length_c   1.000
_cell.angle_alpha   90.00
_cell.angle_beta   90.00
_cell.angle_gamma   90.00
#
_symmetry.space_group_name_H-M   'P 1'
#
loop_
_entity.id
_entity.type
_entity.pdbx_description
1 polymer ?
#
loop_
_entity_poly.entity_id
_entity_poly.type
_entity_poly.pdbx_seq_one_letter_code
_entity_poly.pdbx_strand_id
1 'polypeptide(L)'
;MKRLCHALTLAALAALGAITPAQAQTRGPLSMEEIRELVRQTLPPIVTEQGTTGILIGLLREAKLDTDRPLSRAFNPAEVSKAVFGRTLPSKDPLCNQPLTNTGDVDEDECNSSSGAPNGDGAFTALSFSKRIHLGNITILKRPARKEITPTNLPDVKLDEKAAYIGAMKFATETLGMSKMEIPTPPADAPLPVNTLTLGFGEEGRQTGEIALMRMVHIKRAAELPKGIPMPSTAGNPGAAAAPPELMHVLLPGEATFMLDDKGVQGARVEGWLSMPIDPKLDPKLGKSSDELIEEIAQDLFAHGGRKIARLSYSFAFAQGSNPNPEDPNSPQCARCGGVLRPVLRVALYAIDARNPLQGEVATPGLVHDFDLAGGEEAPRLMLQ
;
A
#
# COMPACT_ATOMS: atom_id res chain seq x y z
N MET A 1 -28.67 -12.63 18.99
CA MET A 1 -27.98 -11.34 19.21
C MET A 1 -27.23 -11.00 17.94
N LYS A 2 -27.69 -10.01 17.18
CA LYS A 2 -27.12 -9.60 15.89
C LYS A 2 -25.78 -8.90 16.15
N ARG A 3 -24.65 -9.43 15.65
CA ARG A 3 -23.37 -8.73 15.62
C ARG A 3 -23.10 -8.29 14.18
N LEU A 4 -23.01 -6.97 13.99
CA LEU A 4 -22.68 -6.32 12.73
C LEU A 4 -21.23 -6.63 12.36
N CYS A 5 -20.99 -7.19 11.17
CA CYS A 5 -19.72 -7.12 10.47
C CYS A 5 -19.29 -5.64 10.34
N HIS A 6 -18.18 -5.28 10.97
CA HIS A 6 -17.48 -4.03 10.68
C HIS A 6 -16.20 -4.40 9.92
N ALA A 7 -16.18 -4.04 8.63
CA ALA A 7 -14.97 -4.00 7.84
C ALA A 7 -14.04 -2.94 8.43
N LEU A 8 -12.81 -3.34 8.75
CA LEU A 8 -11.88 -2.49 9.47
C LEU A 8 -10.82 -1.97 8.48
N THR A 9 -11.13 -0.81 7.90
CA THR A 9 -10.20 0.03 7.15
C THR A 9 -9.15 0.60 8.10
N LEU A 10 -7.88 0.29 7.88
CA LEU A 10 -6.77 1.13 8.30
C LEU A 10 -7.05 2.55 7.78
N ALA A 11 -7.28 3.48 8.70
CA ALA A 11 -7.57 4.86 8.38
C ALA A 11 -6.34 5.53 7.76
N ALA A 12 -6.27 5.54 6.42
CA ALA A 12 -5.83 6.74 5.75
C ALA A 12 -6.86 7.82 6.12
N LEU A 13 -6.44 8.88 6.82
CA LEU A 13 -7.33 9.98 7.18
C LEU A 13 -7.77 10.68 5.89
N ALA A 14 -8.86 10.19 5.31
CA ALA A 14 -9.64 10.89 4.30
C ALA A 14 -10.18 12.16 4.95
N ALA A 15 -9.85 13.34 4.42
CA ALA A 15 -10.56 14.56 4.75
C ALA A 15 -12.04 14.34 4.40
N LEU A 16 -12.87 14.16 5.43
CA LEU A 16 -14.32 14.00 5.31
C LEU A 16 -14.93 15.39 5.10
N GLY A 17 -15.02 15.83 3.84
CA GLY A 17 -16.03 16.81 3.45
C GLY A 17 -17.40 16.17 3.64
N ALA A 18 -18.10 16.50 4.72
CA ALA A 18 -19.47 16.07 4.95
C ALA A 18 -20.40 16.86 4.03
N ILE A 19 -20.69 16.34 2.84
CA ILE A 19 -21.89 16.73 2.11
C ILE A 19 -23.02 15.82 2.62
N THR A 20 -24.02 16.44 3.23
CA THR A 20 -25.22 15.79 3.76
C THR A 20 -25.92 14.92 2.69
N PRO A 21 -26.50 13.76 3.06
CA PRO A 21 -27.19 12.88 2.13
C PRO A 21 -28.61 13.42 1.89
N ALA A 22 -28.71 14.55 1.22
CA ALA A 22 -29.98 15.16 0.86
C ALA A 22 -29.97 15.60 -0.61
N GLN A 23 -29.54 14.70 -1.51
CA GLN A 23 -29.83 14.75 -2.95
C GLN A 23 -29.25 13.51 -3.65
N ALA A 24 -29.75 12.32 -3.29
CA ALA A 24 -29.75 11.19 -4.23
C ALA A 24 -30.86 11.40 -5.27
N GLN A 25 -30.85 12.55 -5.95
CA GLN A 25 -31.63 12.79 -7.15
C GLN A 25 -30.64 12.71 -8.30
N THR A 26 -30.81 11.69 -9.13
CA THR A 26 -30.39 11.58 -10.54
C THR A 26 -29.62 12.80 -11.07
N ARG A 27 -28.37 12.99 -10.63
CA ARG A 27 -27.47 13.97 -11.25
C ARG A 27 -27.08 13.39 -12.60
N GLY A 28 -27.32 14.15 -13.65
CA GLY A 28 -26.77 13.87 -14.98
C GLY A 28 -25.23 13.84 -14.93
N PRO A 29 -24.59 13.50 -16.06
CA PRO A 29 -23.14 13.55 -16.14
C PRO A 29 -22.62 14.94 -15.77
N LEU A 30 -21.66 15.03 -14.84
CA LEU A 30 -21.02 16.29 -14.47
C LEU A 30 -20.27 16.91 -15.67
N SER A 31 -20.42 18.21 -15.85
CA SER A 31 -19.61 19.02 -16.77
C SER A 31 -18.18 19.23 -16.24
N MET A 32 -17.27 19.65 -17.11
CA MET A 32 -15.86 19.90 -16.74
C MET A 32 -15.76 20.98 -15.65
N GLU A 33 -16.52 22.06 -15.77
CA GLU A 33 -16.58 23.14 -14.77
C GLU A 33 -17.13 22.65 -13.42
N GLU A 34 -18.14 21.78 -13.43
CA GLU A 34 -18.65 21.17 -12.19
C GLU A 34 -17.63 20.23 -11.54
N ILE A 35 -16.83 19.51 -12.33
CA ILE A 35 -15.74 18.67 -11.82
C ILE A 35 -14.63 19.54 -11.22
N ARG A 36 -14.21 20.61 -11.90
CA ARG A 36 -13.22 21.55 -11.37
C ARG A 36 -13.65 22.14 -10.03
N GLU A 37 -14.91 22.55 -9.93
CA GLU A 37 -15.45 23.12 -8.69
C GLU A 37 -15.52 22.06 -7.58
N LEU A 38 -15.92 20.82 -7.91
CA LEU A 38 -15.90 19.71 -6.97
C LEU A 38 -14.48 19.44 -6.44
N VAL A 39 -13.48 19.41 -7.32
CA VAL A 39 -12.07 19.23 -6.93
C VAL A 39 -11.61 20.39 -6.05
N ARG A 40 -11.88 21.64 -6.46
CA ARG A 40 -11.52 22.85 -5.70
C ARG A 40 -12.08 22.83 -4.27
N GLN A 41 -13.33 22.40 -4.11
CA GLN A 41 -14.00 22.34 -2.79
C GLN A 41 -13.50 21.20 -1.89
N THR A 42 -12.91 20.16 -2.49
CA THR A 42 -12.53 18.93 -1.76
C THR A 42 -11.02 18.78 -1.57
N LEU A 43 -10.21 19.59 -2.26
CA LEU A 43 -8.77 19.61 -2.08
C LEU A 43 -8.37 19.97 -0.64
N PRO A 44 -7.31 19.34 -0.09
CA PRO A 44 -6.78 19.70 1.23
C PRO A 44 -6.36 21.17 1.28
N PRO A 45 -6.64 21.90 2.39
CA PRO A 45 -6.30 23.32 2.51
C PRO A 45 -4.82 23.66 2.25
N ILE A 46 -3.92 22.76 2.69
CA ILE A 46 -2.47 22.89 2.46
C ILE A 46 -2.07 22.83 0.98
N VAL A 47 -2.98 22.42 0.09
CA VAL A 47 -2.80 22.42 -1.37
C VAL A 47 -3.54 23.60 -2.02
N THR A 48 -4.58 24.16 -1.39
CA THR A 48 -5.41 25.21 -1.99
C THR A 48 -4.84 26.62 -1.86
N GLU A 49 -4.00 26.88 -0.85
CA GLU A 49 -3.36 28.17 -0.66
C GLU A 49 -2.21 28.38 -1.66
N GLN A 50 -2.06 29.59 -2.23
CA GLN A 50 -1.01 29.84 -3.21
C GLN A 50 0.39 29.69 -2.57
N GLY A 51 1.25 28.88 -3.18
CA GLY A 51 2.63 28.65 -2.75
C GLY A 51 2.82 27.60 -1.66
N THR A 52 1.74 26.98 -1.15
CA THR A 52 1.83 25.99 -0.07
C THR A 52 2.19 24.58 -0.54
N THR A 53 2.02 24.25 -1.82
CA THR A 53 2.55 23.00 -2.41
C THR A 53 4.07 22.89 -2.21
N GLY A 54 4.79 24.01 -2.33
CA GLY A 54 6.23 24.04 -2.07
C GLY A 54 6.57 23.74 -0.62
N ILE A 55 5.81 24.30 0.33
CA ILE A 55 5.95 24.00 1.76
C ILE A 55 5.70 22.50 2.02
N LEU A 56 4.67 21.93 1.41
CA LEU A 56 4.35 20.50 1.50
C LEU A 56 5.49 19.63 0.97
N ILE A 57 6.07 19.95 -0.20
CA ILE A 57 7.24 19.24 -0.73
C ILE A 57 8.43 19.34 0.23
N GLY A 58 8.64 20.52 0.81
CA GLY A 58 9.67 20.75 1.83
C GLY A 58 9.50 19.85 3.06
N LEU A 59 8.28 19.72 3.58
CA LEU A 59 7.96 18.82 4.70
C LEU A 59 8.12 17.34 4.32
N LEU A 60 7.64 16.95 3.14
CA LEU A 60 7.73 15.57 2.67
C LEU A 60 9.17 15.13 2.43
N ARG A 61 10.06 16.02 2.00
CA ARG A 61 11.49 15.74 1.84
C ARG A 61 12.19 15.38 3.16
N GLU A 62 11.63 15.78 4.30
CA GLU A 62 12.15 15.43 5.62
C GLU A 62 11.66 14.06 6.12
N ALA A 63 10.89 13.33 5.32
CA ALA A 63 10.41 11.99 5.67
C ALA A 63 11.59 11.03 5.92
N LYS A 64 11.52 10.32 7.05
CA LYS A 64 12.57 9.39 7.46
C LYS A 64 12.44 8.07 6.70
N LEU A 65 13.40 7.80 5.82
CA LEU A 65 13.58 6.51 5.17
C LEU A 65 14.78 5.78 5.76
N ASP A 66 14.75 4.45 5.76
CA ASP A 66 15.90 3.64 6.18
C ASP A 66 16.90 3.50 5.03
N THR A 67 17.71 4.53 4.83
CA THR A 67 18.77 4.55 3.81
C THR A 67 20.00 3.73 4.20
N ASP A 68 20.18 3.47 5.49
CA ASP A 68 21.34 2.76 6.02
C ASP A 68 21.16 1.25 5.84
N ARG A 69 19.96 0.75 6.15
CA ARG A 69 19.57 -0.67 6.10
C ARG A 69 18.28 -0.90 5.30
N PRO A 70 18.21 -0.48 4.02
CA PRO A 70 17.06 -0.79 3.17
C PRO A 70 16.93 -2.31 2.97
N LEU A 71 15.74 -2.77 2.58
CA LEU A 71 15.45 -4.19 2.35
C LEU A 71 16.49 -4.83 1.42
N SER A 72 16.93 -4.11 0.38
CA SER A 72 17.96 -4.58 -0.55
C SER A 72 19.32 -4.92 0.06
N ARG A 73 19.63 -4.38 1.24
CA ARG A 73 20.85 -4.69 2.02
C ARG A 73 20.57 -5.63 3.19
N ALA A 74 19.39 -5.52 3.80
CA ALA A 74 19.04 -6.25 5.01
C ALA A 74 18.50 -7.67 4.73
N PHE A 75 17.93 -7.91 3.54
CA PHE A 75 17.40 -9.21 3.16
C PHE A 75 18.53 -10.23 2.96
N ASN A 76 18.44 -11.34 3.70
CA ASN A 76 19.37 -12.46 3.61
C ASN A 76 18.64 -13.72 3.12
N PRO A 77 18.80 -14.12 1.83
CA PRO A 77 18.12 -15.28 1.27
C PRO A 77 18.39 -16.58 2.04
N ALA A 78 19.58 -16.74 2.62
CA ALA A 78 19.94 -17.94 3.37
C ALA A 78 19.21 -18.03 4.71
N GLU A 79 19.11 -16.91 5.43
CA GLU A 79 18.37 -16.85 6.70
C GLU A 79 16.86 -17.01 6.48
N VAL A 80 16.32 -16.34 5.46
CA VAL A 80 14.90 -16.49 5.08
C VAL A 80 14.61 -17.93 4.65
N SER A 81 15.44 -18.53 3.82
CA SER A 81 15.29 -19.93 3.42
C SER A 81 15.32 -20.86 4.64
N LYS A 82 16.19 -20.63 5.61
CA LYS A 82 16.26 -21.42 6.85
C LYS A 82 15.00 -21.25 7.71
N ALA A 83 14.47 -20.03 7.82
CA ALA A 83 13.24 -19.74 8.56
C ALA A 83 11.99 -20.34 7.89
N VAL A 84 11.96 -20.37 6.55
CA VAL A 84 10.81 -20.86 5.78
C VAL A 84 10.80 -22.39 5.68
N PHE A 85 11.93 -23.02 5.34
CA PHE A 85 12.03 -24.46 5.10
C PHE A 85 12.54 -25.26 6.32
N GLY A 86 13.05 -24.58 7.34
CA GLY A 86 13.60 -25.24 8.53
C GLY A 86 14.83 -26.09 8.19
N ARG A 87 14.72 -27.40 8.44
CA ARG A 87 15.79 -28.38 8.15
C ARG A 87 15.69 -28.97 6.74
N THR A 88 14.59 -28.73 6.03
CA THR A 88 14.35 -29.28 4.70
C THR A 88 15.16 -28.50 3.67
N LEU A 89 15.90 -29.20 2.82
CA LEU A 89 16.61 -28.58 1.70
C LEU A 89 15.61 -28.36 0.55
N PRO A 90 15.32 -27.11 0.14
CA PRO A 90 14.42 -26.85 -0.97
C PRO A 90 15.10 -27.12 -2.32
N SER A 91 14.29 -27.49 -3.32
CA SER A 91 14.68 -27.39 -4.73
C SER A 91 14.69 -25.92 -5.11
N LYS A 92 15.82 -25.43 -5.64
CA LYS A 92 15.98 -24.04 -6.09
C LYS A 92 16.00 -23.97 -7.60
N ASP A 93 15.41 -22.92 -8.15
CA ASP A 93 15.51 -22.65 -9.58
C ASP A 93 17.00 -22.41 -9.96
N PRO A 94 17.53 -23.10 -10.98
CA PRO A 94 18.91 -22.87 -11.45
C PRO A 94 19.16 -21.43 -11.89
N LEU A 95 18.13 -20.68 -12.31
CA LEU A 95 18.24 -19.29 -12.76
C LEU A 95 18.36 -18.28 -11.60
N CYS A 96 18.17 -18.70 -10.35
CA CYS A 96 18.29 -17.83 -9.18
C CYS A 96 19.65 -17.12 -9.05
N ASN A 97 20.71 -17.74 -9.60
CA ASN A 97 22.07 -17.19 -9.54
C ASN A 97 22.48 -16.48 -10.84
N GLN A 98 21.57 -16.35 -11.81
CA GLN A 98 21.85 -15.69 -13.08
C GLN A 98 21.42 -14.21 -12.99
N PRO A 99 22.35 -13.26 -13.11
CA PRO A 99 22.03 -11.83 -13.03
C PRO A 99 21.49 -11.25 -14.35
N LEU A 100 21.66 -11.98 -15.46
CA LEU A 100 21.33 -11.58 -16.81
C LEU A 100 20.54 -12.69 -17.50
N THR A 101 19.63 -12.28 -18.38
CA THR A 101 18.92 -13.18 -19.28
C THR A 101 19.83 -13.67 -20.41
N ASN A 102 19.35 -14.65 -21.20
CA ASN A 102 20.10 -15.16 -22.35
C ASN A 102 20.34 -14.10 -23.44
N THR A 103 19.59 -13.00 -23.47
CA THR A 103 19.77 -11.88 -24.40
C THR A 103 20.77 -10.84 -23.88
N GLY A 104 21.33 -11.03 -22.68
CA GLY A 104 22.24 -10.09 -22.03
C GLY A 104 21.52 -8.96 -21.29
N ASP A 105 20.19 -8.96 -21.33
CA ASP A 105 19.38 -8.01 -20.59
C ASP A 105 19.39 -8.34 -19.10
N VAL A 106 19.11 -7.30 -18.31
CA VAL A 106 18.86 -7.42 -16.88
C VAL A 106 17.73 -8.42 -16.62
N ASP A 107 17.99 -9.40 -15.76
CA ASP A 107 16.98 -10.36 -15.30
C ASP A 107 16.22 -9.79 -14.09
N GLU A 108 14.93 -9.49 -14.29
CA GLU A 108 14.01 -8.97 -13.27
C GLU A 108 13.09 -10.06 -12.68
N ASP A 109 13.27 -11.32 -13.08
CA ASP A 109 12.43 -12.42 -12.63
C ASP A 109 12.61 -12.70 -11.12
N GLU A 110 11.77 -13.59 -10.61
CA GLU A 110 11.85 -14.05 -9.24
C GLU A 110 12.72 -15.30 -9.11
N CYS A 111 13.47 -15.38 -8.02
CA CYS A 111 14.14 -16.59 -7.58
C CYS A 111 13.15 -17.46 -6.80
N ASN A 112 12.83 -18.62 -7.37
CA ASN A 112 11.91 -19.59 -6.78
C ASN A 112 12.65 -20.71 -6.05
N SER A 113 12.15 -21.07 -4.87
CA SER A 113 12.56 -22.23 -4.10
C SER A 113 11.34 -22.94 -3.56
N SER A 114 11.31 -24.27 -3.64
CA SER A 114 10.16 -25.04 -3.14
C SER A 114 10.54 -26.39 -2.55
N SER A 115 9.65 -26.94 -1.72
CA SER A 115 9.74 -28.29 -1.19
C SER A 115 8.35 -28.92 -1.22
N GLY A 116 8.25 -30.16 -1.71
CA GLY A 116 6.99 -30.82 -2.02
C GLY A 116 6.46 -30.45 -3.42
N ALA A 117 5.27 -30.95 -3.76
CA ALA A 117 4.65 -30.70 -5.05
C ALA A 117 3.50 -29.69 -4.94
N PRO A 118 3.45 -28.63 -5.77
CA PRO A 118 2.42 -27.59 -5.69
C PRO A 118 1.01 -28.15 -5.83
N ASN A 119 0.85 -29.14 -6.73
CA ASN A 119 -0.42 -29.82 -6.99
C ASN A 119 -0.56 -31.18 -6.29
N GLY A 120 0.41 -31.57 -5.46
CA GLY A 120 0.33 -32.83 -4.70
C GLY A 120 -0.55 -32.73 -3.45
N ASP A 121 -0.81 -33.86 -2.80
CA ASP A 121 -1.53 -33.93 -1.53
C ASP A 121 -0.62 -33.77 -0.30
N GLY A 122 0.70 -33.83 -0.51
CA GLY A 122 1.69 -33.64 0.55
C GLY A 122 1.85 -32.19 1.01
N ALA A 123 2.64 -32.01 2.08
CA ALA A 123 3.05 -30.68 2.51
C ALA A 123 3.82 -29.98 1.38
N PHE A 124 3.57 -28.69 1.21
CA PHE A 124 4.23 -27.88 0.21
C PHE A 124 4.67 -26.57 0.83
N THR A 125 5.91 -26.18 0.56
CA THR A 125 6.45 -24.88 0.96
C THR A 125 7.08 -24.24 -0.26
N ALA A 126 6.79 -22.97 -0.50
CA ALA A 126 7.39 -22.15 -1.53
C ALA A 126 7.91 -20.84 -0.95
N LEU A 127 9.03 -20.39 -1.49
CA LEU A 127 9.63 -19.08 -1.31
C LEU A 127 9.94 -18.54 -2.70
N SER A 128 9.39 -17.39 -3.03
CA SER A 128 9.74 -16.60 -4.19
C SER A 128 10.21 -15.23 -3.73
N PHE A 129 11.22 -14.66 -4.38
CA PHE A 129 11.64 -13.28 -4.14
C PHE A 129 12.28 -12.71 -5.40
N SER A 130 12.17 -11.39 -5.63
CA SER A 130 12.84 -10.75 -6.76
C SER A 130 14.34 -11.04 -6.75
N LYS A 131 14.91 -11.54 -7.86
CA LYS A 131 16.38 -11.66 -8.01
C LYS A 131 17.06 -10.32 -7.72
N ARG A 132 16.36 -9.24 -8.08
CA ARG A 132 16.64 -7.85 -7.71
C ARG A 132 15.82 -7.44 -6.50
N ILE A 133 16.32 -7.75 -5.31
CA ILE A 133 15.60 -7.50 -4.05
C ILE A 133 15.25 -6.02 -3.79
N HIS A 134 15.87 -5.07 -4.51
CA HIS A 134 15.46 -3.67 -4.45
C HIS A 134 14.05 -3.42 -5.00
N LEU A 135 13.51 -4.32 -5.83
CA LEU A 135 12.10 -4.33 -6.28
C LEU A 135 11.14 -4.70 -5.13
N GLY A 136 11.64 -5.44 -4.14
CA GLY A 136 10.94 -5.66 -2.87
C GLY A 136 9.80 -6.67 -2.91
N ASN A 137 9.74 -7.57 -3.90
CA ASN A 137 8.75 -8.63 -3.91
C ASN A 137 9.26 -9.88 -3.21
N ILE A 138 8.48 -10.40 -2.26
CA ILE A 138 8.77 -11.64 -1.52
C ILE A 138 7.45 -12.38 -1.27
N THR A 139 7.35 -13.62 -1.72
CA THR A 139 6.19 -14.49 -1.48
C THR A 139 6.61 -15.75 -0.76
N ILE A 140 5.91 -16.08 0.32
CA ILE A 140 6.06 -17.30 1.10
C ILE A 140 4.70 -17.97 1.17
N LEU A 141 4.66 -19.26 0.86
CA LEU A 141 3.46 -20.08 0.98
C LEU A 141 3.82 -21.39 1.66
N LYS A 142 3.14 -21.72 2.75
CA LYS A 142 3.18 -23.03 3.39
C LYS A 142 1.78 -23.64 3.33
N ARG A 143 1.72 -24.86 2.81
CA ARG A 143 0.54 -25.71 2.79
C ARG A 143 0.88 -26.96 3.58
N PRO A 144 0.16 -27.28 4.67
CA PRO A 144 0.32 -28.55 5.34
C PRO A 144 -0.11 -29.71 4.43
N ALA A 145 0.35 -30.93 4.72
CA ALA A 145 -0.16 -32.10 4.02
C ALA A 145 -1.67 -32.21 4.20
N ARG A 146 -2.39 -32.51 3.12
CA ARG A 146 -3.84 -32.71 3.16
C ARG A 146 -4.13 -33.88 4.09
N LYS A 147 -4.77 -33.57 5.21
CA LYS A 147 -5.54 -34.56 5.97
C LYS A 147 -6.97 -34.51 5.44
N GLU A 148 -7.77 -35.55 5.62
CA GLU A 148 -9.21 -35.45 5.35
C GLU A 148 -9.74 -34.21 6.08
N ILE A 149 -10.21 -33.21 5.34
CA ILE A 149 -10.74 -31.97 5.92
C ILE A 149 -12.25 -32.15 6.03
N THR A 150 -12.73 -32.31 7.26
CA THR A 150 -14.15 -32.24 7.58
C THR A 150 -14.43 -30.95 8.35
N PRO A 151 -15.64 -30.38 8.26
CA PRO A 151 -16.04 -29.23 9.07
C PRO A 151 -15.75 -29.38 10.58
N THR A 152 -15.70 -30.63 11.07
CA THR A 152 -15.46 -30.99 12.47
C THR A 152 -14.00 -31.12 12.86
N ASN A 153 -13.05 -31.15 11.91
CA ASN A 153 -11.63 -31.36 12.19
C ASN A 153 -10.72 -30.23 11.70
N LEU A 154 -11.31 -29.14 11.22
CA LEU A 154 -10.59 -27.93 10.87
C LEU A 154 -9.94 -27.32 12.12
N PRO A 155 -8.66 -26.94 12.06
CA PRO A 155 -8.00 -26.28 13.16
C PRO A 155 -8.60 -24.88 13.35
N ASP A 156 -9.21 -24.65 14.50
CA ASP A 156 -9.64 -23.32 14.93
C ASP A 156 -8.46 -22.59 15.55
N VAL A 157 -8.08 -21.46 14.96
CA VAL A 157 -6.92 -20.67 15.38
C VAL A 157 -7.24 -19.91 16.66
N LYS A 158 -6.46 -20.18 17.70
CA LYS A 158 -6.59 -19.54 19.03
C LYS A 158 -5.72 -18.30 19.17
N LEU A 159 -4.86 -18.03 18.20
CA LEU A 159 -4.01 -16.85 18.16
C LEU A 159 -4.85 -15.58 18.25
N ASP A 160 -4.56 -14.75 19.26
CA ASP A 160 -5.16 -13.43 19.41
C ASP A 160 -4.56 -12.42 18.41
N GLU A 161 -5.26 -11.31 18.19
CA GLU A 161 -4.84 -10.29 17.20
C GLU A 161 -3.52 -9.62 17.57
N LYS A 162 -3.25 -9.43 18.87
CA LYS A 162 -2.05 -8.77 19.36
C LYS A 162 -0.81 -9.66 19.14
N ALA A 163 -0.92 -10.94 19.45
CA ALA A 163 0.11 -11.95 19.22
C ALA A 163 0.33 -12.17 17.73
N ALA A 164 -0.72 -12.15 16.91
CA ALA A 164 -0.60 -12.20 15.45
C ALA A 164 0.19 -11.00 14.91
N TYR A 165 -0.15 -9.78 15.36
CA TYR A 165 0.57 -8.57 14.98
C TYR A 165 2.04 -8.61 15.41
N ILE A 166 2.33 -8.97 16.67
CA ILE A 166 3.71 -9.11 17.18
C ILE A 166 4.48 -10.17 16.39
N GLY A 167 3.86 -11.31 16.10
CA GLY A 167 4.46 -12.38 15.29
C GLY A 167 4.78 -11.91 13.87
N ALA A 168 3.88 -11.16 13.25
CA ALA A 168 4.07 -10.57 11.93
C ALA A 168 5.22 -9.54 11.93
N MET A 169 5.24 -8.61 12.90
CA MET A 169 6.31 -7.60 13.02
C MET A 169 7.68 -8.25 13.24
N LYS A 170 7.72 -9.29 14.09
CA LYS A 170 8.94 -10.05 14.34
C LYS A 170 9.45 -10.70 13.06
N PHE A 171 8.56 -11.38 12.33
CA PHE A 171 8.92 -12.02 11.07
C PHE A 171 9.37 -10.99 10.01
N ALA A 172 8.63 -9.91 9.84
CA ALA A 172 8.97 -8.82 8.92
C ALA A 172 10.37 -8.24 9.20
N THR A 173 10.63 -7.89 10.46
CA THR A 173 11.84 -7.13 10.81
C THR A 173 13.07 -8.00 11.07
N GLU A 174 12.89 -9.16 11.72
CA GLU A 174 14.00 -10.05 12.09
C GLU A 174 14.28 -11.14 11.04
N THR A 175 13.29 -11.55 10.25
CA THR A 175 13.47 -12.58 9.22
C THR A 175 13.59 -11.99 7.82
N LEU A 176 12.66 -11.12 7.41
CA LEU A 176 12.71 -10.52 6.07
C LEU A 176 13.67 -9.32 5.99
N GLY A 177 14.08 -8.76 7.12
CA GLY A 177 14.96 -7.59 7.16
C GLY A 177 14.26 -6.28 6.80
N MET A 178 12.93 -6.20 6.94
CA MET A 178 12.18 -4.97 6.72
C MET A 178 12.49 -3.95 7.82
N SER A 179 12.58 -2.67 7.45
CA SER A 179 12.88 -1.63 8.42
C SER A 179 11.68 -1.32 9.32
N LYS A 180 11.94 -1.20 10.62
CA LYS A 180 10.96 -0.71 11.60
C LYS A 180 10.58 0.76 11.35
N MET A 181 11.47 1.54 10.72
CA MET A 181 11.20 2.95 10.41
C MET A 181 10.16 3.11 9.30
N GLU A 182 10.00 2.09 8.45
CA GLU A 182 9.08 2.11 7.32
C GLU A 182 7.76 1.36 7.58
N ILE A 183 7.60 0.85 8.81
CA ILE A 183 6.41 0.15 9.28
C ILE A 183 5.74 1.04 10.34
N PRO A 184 4.60 1.68 10.03
CA PRO A 184 3.93 2.54 10.99
C PRO A 184 3.45 1.74 12.19
N THR A 185 3.71 2.24 13.39
CA THR A 185 3.17 1.65 14.61
C THR A 185 1.77 2.23 14.87
N PRO A 186 0.72 1.40 14.93
CA PRO A 186 -0.61 1.89 15.27
C PRO A 186 -0.62 2.60 16.63
N PRO A 187 -1.38 3.70 16.80
CA PRO A 187 -1.62 4.30 18.11
C PRO A 187 -2.17 3.29 19.10
N ALA A 188 -1.91 3.48 20.41
CA ALA A 188 -2.28 2.51 21.45
C ALA A 188 -3.78 2.15 21.48
N ASP A 189 -4.64 3.12 21.15
CA ASP A 189 -6.10 2.96 21.13
C ASP A 189 -6.67 2.66 19.73
N ALA A 190 -5.81 2.58 18.70
CA ALA A 190 -6.23 2.25 17.36
C ALA A 190 -6.35 0.73 17.18
N PRO A 191 -7.35 0.25 16.43
CA PRO A 191 -7.44 -1.17 16.09
C PRO A 191 -6.19 -1.62 15.31
N LEU A 192 -5.68 -2.80 15.66
CA LEU A 192 -4.55 -3.39 14.96
C LEU A 192 -4.96 -3.79 13.53
N PRO A 193 -4.04 -3.78 12.57
CA PRO A 193 -4.34 -4.10 11.18
C PRO A 193 -4.40 -5.61 10.94
N VAL A 194 -5.20 -6.30 11.76
CA VAL A 194 -5.34 -7.75 11.78
C VAL A 194 -6.77 -8.11 11.43
N ASN A 195 -6.93 -8.85 10.35
CA ASN A 195 -8.18 -9.47 9.95
C ASN A 195 -8.16 -10.95 10.30
N THR A 196 -9.34 -11.55 10.43
CA THR A 196 -9.47 -12.99 10.63
C THR A 196 -10.06 -13.59 9.38
N LEU A 197 -9.34 -14.53 8.77
CA LEU A 197 -9.91 -15.37 7.74
C LEU A 197 -10.77 -16.43 8.41
N THR A 198 -12.07 -16.37 8.17
CA THR A 198 -13.04 -17.27 8.77
C THR A 198 -13.76 -18.08 7.71
N LEU A 199 -14.07 -19.32 8.04
CA LEU A 199 -14.92 -20.18 7.23
C LEU A 199 -16.31 -20.22 7.86
N GLY A 200 -17.28 -19.65 7.17
CA GLY A 200 -18.69 -19.74 7.55
C GLY A 200 -19.30 -21.07 7.13
N PHE A 201 -20.09 -21.66 8.02
CA PHE A 201 -20.95 -22.82 7.72
C PHE A 201 -22.40 -22.35 7.65
N GLY A 202 -23.15 -22.89 6.69
CA GLY A 202 -24.57 -22.57 6.52
C GLY A 202 -25.11 -23.06 5.19
N GLU A 203 -26.44 -23.11 5.09
CA GLU A 203 -27.16 -23.17 3.81
C GLU A 203 -27.43 -21.73 3.34
N GLU A 204 -27.76 -21.55 2.05
CA GLU A 204 -28.07 -20.21 1.51
C GLU A 204 -29.05 -19.45 2.41
N GLY A 205 -28.60 -18.30 2.92
CA GLY A 205 -29.40 -17.42 3.77
C GLY A 205 -29.41 -17.76 5.27
N ARG A 206 -28.74 -18.82 5.74
CA ARG A 206 -28.66 -19.15 7.18
C ARG A 206 -27.28 -19.66 7.60
N GLN A 207 -26.48 -18.76 8.17
CA GLN A 207 -25.21 -19.09 8.82
C GLN A 207 -25.46 -19.87 10.12
N THR A 208 -24.87 -21.07 10.23
CA THR A 208 -24.99 -22.01 11.36
C THR A 208 -23.74 -22.09 12.22
N GLY A 209 -22.59 -21.62 11.72
CA GLY A 209 -21.33 -21.57 12.47
C GLY A 209 -20.23 -20.81 11.73
N GLU A 210 -19.11 -20.59 12.42
CA GLU A 210 -17.91 -19.95 11.88
C GLU A 210 -16.67 -20.56 12.56
N ILE A 211 -15.62 -20.83 11.79
CA ILE A 211 -14.32 -21.29 12.30
C ILE A 211 -13.25 -20.30 11.86
N ALA A 212 -12.37 -19.88 12.77
CA ALA A 212 -11.24 -19.02 12.45
C ALA A 212 -10.11 -19.87 11.88
N LEU A 213 -9.79 -19.66 10.61
CA LEU A 213 -8.73 -20.42 9.94
C LEU A 213 -7.36 -19.81 10.17
N MET A 214 -7.25 -18.47 10.08
CA MET A 214 -5.97 -17.76 10.12
C MET A 214 -6.14 -16.28 10.49
N ARG A 215 -5.09 -15.66 11.02
CA ARG A 215 -4.97 -14.21 11.18
C ARG A 215 -4.19 -13.62 10.02
N MET A 216 -4.72 -12.57 9.41
CA MET A 216 -4.10 -11.84 8.30
C MET A 216 -3.69 -10.46 8.79
N VAL A 217 -2.39 -10.19 8.82
CA VAL A 217 -1.84 -8.88 9.19
C VAL A 217 -1.47 -8.12 7.93
N HIS A 218 -2.07 -6.96 7.71
CA HIS A 218 -1.79 -6.11 6.56
C HIS A 218 -0.97 -4.90 6.99
N ILE A 219 0.17 -4.69 6.35
CA ILE A 219 1.07 -3.58 6.61
C ILE A 219 1.15 -2.75 5.34
N LYS A 220 0.84 -1.46 5.46
CA LYS A 220 1.20 -0.47 4.44
C LYS A 220 2.54 0.12 4.82
N ARG A 221 3.42 0.25 3.84
CA ARG A 221 4.70 0.93 4.05
C ARG A 221 4.45 2.43 4.21
N ALA A 222 5.10 3.06 5.18
CA ALA A 222 4.98 4.49 5.41
C ALA A 222 6.26 5.07 6.01
N ALA A 223 6.56 6.33 5.71
CA ALA A 223 7.66 7.08 6.32
C ALA A 223 7.13 7.99 7.44
N GLU A 224 7.89 8.11 8.53
CA GLU A 224 7.63 9.10 9.58
C GLU A 224 7.98 10.51 9.09
N LEU A 225 7.11 11.47 9.37
CA LEU A 225 7.29 12.90 9.13
C LEU A 225 7.63 13.60 10.45
N PRO A 226 8.88 14.03 10.68
CA PRO A 226 9.31 14.56 11.97
C PRO A 226 8.57 15.83 12.40
N LYS A 227 8.18 16.66 11.44
CA LYS A 227 7.49 17.94 11.67
C LYS A 227 5.97 17.84 11.50
N GLY A 228 5.46 16.68 11.08
CA GLY A 228 4.05 16.50 10.72
C GLY A 228 3.60 17.37 9.54
N ILE A 229 2.41 17.10 9.02
CA ILE A 229 1.69 17.99 8.11
C ILE A 229 0.38 18.42 8.80
N PRO A 230 0.14 19.71 9.03
CA PRO A 230 -1.09 20.16 9.67
C PRO A 230 -2.29 19.83 8.78
N MET A 231 -3.27 19.13 9.35
CA MET A 231 -4.51 18.77 8.67
C MET A 231 -5.67 19.64 9.17
N PRO A 232 -6.67 19.93 8.33
CA PRO A 232 -7.86 20.62 8.78
C PRO A 232 -8.57 19.84 9.89
N SER A 233 -8.95 20.53 10.96
CA SER A 233 -9.78 19.95 12.01
C SER A 233 -11.15 19.56 11.44
N THR A 234 -11.49 18.28 11.48
CA THR A 234 -12.83 17.78 11.14
C THR A 234 -13.82 17.89 12.30
N ALA A 235 -13.35 18.32 13.49
CA ALA A 235 -14.21 18.49 14.65
C ALA A 235 -14.93 19.83 14.58
N GLY A 236 -16.23 19.80 14.26
CA GLY A 236 -17.16 20.93 14.33
C GLY A 236 -17.45 21.44 15.75
N ASN A 237 -16.45 21.45 16.64
CA ASN A 237 -16.54 22.03 17.98
C ASN A 237 -15.67 23.30 18.03
N PRO A 238 -16.22 24.48 17.73
CA PRO A 238 -15.50 25.76 17.72
C PRO A 238 -15.05 26.27 19.10
N GLY A 239 -14.99 25.41 20.13
CA GLY A 239 -14.67 25.77 21.51
C GLY A 239 -13.51 25.00 22.15
N ALA A 240 -12.91 24.02 21.46
CA ALA A 240 -11.74 23.32 21.99
C ALA A 240 -10.49 23.81 21.26
N ALA A 241 -9.63 24.56 21.96
CA ALA A 241 -8.32 25.01 21.51
C ALA A 241 -7.32 23.83 21.41
N ALA A 242 -7.69 22.77 20.71
CA ALA A 242 -6.77 21.69 20.36
C ALA A 242 -6.06 22.08 19.06
N ALA A 243 -4.73 21.95 19.03
CA ALA A 243 -3.95 22.10 17.81
C ALA A 243 -4.55 21.21 16.70
N PRO A 244 -4.54 21.68 15.43
CA PRO A 244 -5.03 20.88 14.31
C PRO A 244 -4.33 19.51 14.30
N PRO A 245 -5.04 18.41 13.98
CA PRO A 245 -4.42 17.09 13.90
C PRO A 245 -3.29 17.12 12.86
N GLU A 246 -2.13 16.57 13.20
CA GLU A 246 -0.97 16.51 12.30
C GLU A 246 -0.85 15.11 11.69
N LEU A 247 -0.63 15.06 10.37
CA LEU A 247 -0.28 13.83 9.67
C LEU A 247 1.21 13.53 9.91
N MET A 248 1.47 12.54 10.78
CA MET A 248 2.82 12.15 11.20
C MET A 248 3.46 11.08 10.32
N HIS A 249 2.70 10.49 9.39
CA HIS A 249 3.20 9.45 8.50
C HIS A 249 2.66 9.67 7.08
N VAL A 250 3.50 9.41 6.08
CA VAL A 250 3.14 9.46 4.66
C VAL A 250 3.34 8.09 4.03
N LEU A 251 2.39 7.68 3.18
CA LEU A 251 2.44 6.37 2.54
C LEU A 251 3.61 6.29 1.56
N LEU A 252 4.30 5.17 1.58
CA LEU A 252 5.33 4.81 0.59
C LEU A 252 4.78 3.72 -0.34
N PRO A 253 5.37 3.54 -1.53
CA PRO A 253 5.10 2.37 -2.34
C PRO A 253 5.47 1.10 -1.58
N GLY A 254 4.53 0.16 -1.58
CA GLY A 254 4.73 -1.18 -1.06
C GLY A 254 3.78 -1.56 0.08
N GLU A 255 3.51 -2.85 0.15
CA GLU A 255 2.67 -3.45 1.17
C GLU A 255 3.15 -4.85 1.53
N ALA A 256 2.75 -5.31 2.71
CA ALA A 256 3.01 -6.66 3.15
C ALA A 256 1.78 -7.26 3.81
N THR A 257 1.44 -8.49 3.44
CA THR A 257 0.40 -9.30 4.08
C THR A 257 1.04 -10.53 4.69
N PHE A 258 0.82 -10.75 5.98
CA PHE A 258 1.28 -11.93 6.71
C PHE A 258 0.10 -12.77 7.15
N MET A 259 0.26 -14.08 6.99
CA MET A 259 -0.74 -15.09 7.26
C MET A 259 -0.24 -15.97 8.40
N LEU A 260 -0.92 -15.92 9.55
CA LEU A 260 -0.50 -16.58 10.78
C LEU A 260 -1.56 -17.52 11.34
N ASP A 261 -1.09 -18.64 11.87
CA ASP A 261 -1.86 -19.56 12.72
C ASP A 261 -1.10 -19.79 14.05
N ASP A 262 -1.58 -20.72 14.87
CA ASP A 262 -0.95 -21.06 16.16
C ASP A 262 0.49 -21.62 16.03
N LYS A 263 0.92 -21.99 14.81
CA LYS A 263 2.28 -22.46 14.50
C LYS A 263 3.18 -21.35 13.95
N GLY A 264 2.67 -20.12 13.83
CA GLY A 264 3.39 -18.96 13.34
C GLY A 264 3.05 -18.61 11.88
N VAL A 265 4.01 -18.05 11.16
CA VAL A 265 3.80 -17.57 9.78
C VAL A 265 3.67 -18.74 8.80
N GLN A 266 2.46 -18.88 8.25
CA GLN A 266 2.09 -19.83 7.21
C GLN A 266 2.22 -19.24 5.81
N GLY A 267 2.11 -17.93 5.67
CA GLY A 267 2.37 -17.25 4.41
C GLY A 267 2.75 -15.80 4.59
N ALA A 268 3.42 -15.25 3.59
CA ALA A 268 3.75 -13.85 3.50
C ALA A 268 3.69 -13.42 2.04
N ARG A 269 3.22 -12.21 1.78
CA ARG A 269 3.29 -11.57 0.47
C ARG A 269 3.72 -10.14 0.69
N VAL A 270 4.92 -9.81 0.25
CA VAL A 270 5.48 -8.45 0.25
C VAL A 270 5.55 -8.04 -1.20
N GLU A 271 5.04 -6.86 -1.51
CA GLU A 271 4.99 -6.32 -2.87
C GLU A 271 5.50 -4.90 -2.88
N GLY A 272 6.33 -4.57 -3.85
CA GLY A 272 6.76 -3.20 -4.11
C GLY A 272 7.44 -2.53 -2.92
N TRP A 273 8.11 -3.29 -2.03
CA TRP A 273 8.86 -2.72 -0.89
C TRP A 273 10.19 -2.14 -1.35
N LEU A 274 10.09 -1.10 -2.18
CA LEU A 274 11.17 -0.60 -3.02
C LEU A 274 12.24 0.12 -2.21
N SER A 275 13.51 -0.25 -2.41
CA SER A 275 14.64 0.43 -1.76
C SER A 275 15.02 1.71 -2.50
N MET A 276 14.15 2.74 -2.44
CA MET A 276 14.33 4.00 -3.16
C MET A 276 14.56 5.19 -2.21
N PRO A 277 15.47 6.11 -2.54
CA PRO A 277 15.60 7.39 -1.85
C PRO A 277 14.52 8.37 -2.33
N ILE A 278 14.23 9.40 -1.53
CA ILE A 278 13.50 10.59 -2.00
C ILE A 278 14.31 11.25 -3.11
N ASP A 279 13.64 11.73 -4.16
CA ASP A 279 14.29 12.40 -5.28
C ASP A 279 15.10 13.62 -4.78
N PRO A 280 16.45 13.60 -4.89
CA PRO A 280 17.31 14.70 -4.43
C PRO A 280 17.15 15.97 -5.27
N LYS A 281 16.52 15.88 -6.46
CA LYS A 281 16.24 17.03 -7.33
C LYS A 281 14.94 17.75 -6.98
N LEU A 282 14.19 17.29 -5.97
CA LEU A 282 12.98 17.98 -5.52
C LEU A 282 13.34 19.37 -4.99
N ASP A 283 12.97 20.40 -5.76
CA ASP A 283 12.98 21.79 -5.34
C ASP A 283 11.57 22.21 -4.88
N PRO A 284 11.37 22.52 -3.58
CA PRO A 284 10.14 23.11 -3.06
C PRO A 284 9.64 24.32 -3.86
N LYS A 285 10.54 25.11 -4.48
CA LYS A 285 10.16 26.29 -5.26
C LYS A 285 9.47 25.96 -6.57
N LEU A 286 9.63 24.73 -7.06
CA LEU A 286 9.03 24.24 -8.30
C LEU A 286 7.74 23.44 -8.03
N GLY A 287 7.13 23.54 -6.86
CA GLY A 287 5.85 22.90 -6.58
C GLY A 287 4.74 23.42 -7.49
N LYS A 288 3.87 22.52 -7.98
CA LYS A 288 2.72 22.89 -8.81
C LYS A 288 1.79 23.84 -8.07
N SER A 289 1.20 24.77 -8.81
CA SER A 289 0.16 25.64 -8.26
C SER A 289 -1.13 24.86 -7.99
N SER A 290 -1.98 25.40 -7.13
CA SER A 290 -3.28 24.80 -6.83
C SER A 290 -4.17 24.69 -8.08
N ASP A 291 -4.17 25.71 -8.94
CA ASP A 291 -4.96 25.72 -10.17
C ASP A 291 -4.42 24.70 -11.21
N GLU A 292 -3.10 24.49 -11.28
CA GLU A 292 -2.51 23.43 -12.11
C GLU A 292 -2.97 22.04 -11.65
N LEU A 293 -2.92 21.77 -10.34
CA LEU A 293 -3.38 20.50 -9.78
C LEU A 293 -4.89 20.29 -9.99
N ILE A 294 -5.70 21.35 -9.80
CA ILE A 294 -7.15 21.29 -10.04
C ILE A 294 -7.43 20.93 -11.51
N GLU A 295 -6.73 21.56 -12.45
CA GLU A 295 -6.92 21.31 -13.88
C GLU A 295 -6.49 19.89 -14.26
N GLU A 296 -5.33 19.43 -13.79
CA GLU A 296 -4.82 18.09 -14.08
C GLU A 296 -5.76 17.00 -13.54
N ILE A 297 -6.21 17.14 -12.30
CA ILE A 297 -7.20 16.22 -11.70
C ILE A 297 -8.49 16.28 -12.50
N ALA A 298 -9.04 17.46 -12.77
CA ALA A 298 -10.32 17.56 -13.49
C ALA A 298 -10.25 16.95 -14.89
N GLN A 299 -9.13 17.13 -15.61
CA GLN A 299 -8.94 16.56 -16.95
C GLN A 299 -8.86 15.03 -16.90
N ASP A 300 -8.10 14.50 -15.95
CA ASP A 300 -7.98 13.05 -15.73
C ASP A 300 -9.34 12.42 -15.36
N LEU A 301 -10.08 13.04 -14.44
CA LEU A 301 -11.41 12.59 -14.05
C LEU A 301 -12.41 12.64 -15.22
N PHE A 302 -12.34 13.68 -16.06
CA PHE A 302 -13.20 13.80 -17.22
C PHE A 302 -12.89 12.76 -18.29
N ALA A 303 -11.60 12.44 -18.51
CA ALA A 303 -11.15 11.42 -19.46
C ALA A 303 -11.55 10.00 -19.03
N HIS A 304 -11.43 9.67 -17.74
CA HIS A 304 -11.73 8.33 -17.20
C HIS A 304 -13.21 8.10 -16.85
N GLY A 305 -14.12 8.87 -17.44
CA GLY A 305 -15.56 8.65 -17.27
C GLY A 305 -16.11 9.04 -15.89
N GLY A 306 -15.41 9.90 -15.14
CA GLY A 306 -15.79 10.48 -13.84
C GLY A 306 -17.02 11.39 -13.88
N ARG A 307 -18.00 11.09 -14.74
CA ARG A 307 -19.25 11.84 -14.87
C ARG A 307 -20.26 11.49 -13.77
N LYS A 308 -19.99 10.47 -12.95
CA LYS A 308 -20.84 9.99 -11.84
C LYS A 308 -20.05 9.86 -10.52
N ILE A 309 -19.38 10.93 -10.12
CA ILE A 309 -18.61 10.98 -8.87
C ILE A 309 -19.58 11.21 -7.69
N ALA A 310 -19.56 10.31 -6.71
CA ALA A 310 -20.26 10.51 -5.43
C ALA A 310 -19.37 11.24 -4.43
N ARG A 311 -18.09 10.87 -4.40
CA ARG A 311 -17.13 11.36 -3.41
C ARG A 311 -15.69 11.23 -3.92
N LEU A 312 -14.90 12.24 -3.59
CA LEU A 312 -13.44 12.24 -3.71
C LEU A 312 -12.80 12.12 -2.33
N SER A 313 -11.64 11.46 -2.26
CA SER A 313 -10.81 11.40 -1.07
C SER A 313 -9.36 11.65 -1.48
N TYR A 314 -8.66 12.43 -0.67
CA TYR A 314 -7.28 12.81 -0.92
C TYR A 314 -6.36 12.26 0.17
N SER A 315 -5.17 11.84 -0.23
CA SER A 315 -4.08 11.54 0.69
C SER A 315 -2.73 11.95 0.09
N PHE A 316 -1.77 12.24 0.96
CA PHE A 316 -0.39 12.42 0.55
C PHE A 316 0.33 11.08 0.55
N ALA A 317 1.09 10.82 -0.49
CA ALA A 317 1.89 9.61 -0.63
C ALA A 317 3.20 9.93 -1.37
N PHE A 318 4.08 8.95 -1.42
CA PHE A 318 5.13 8.88 -2.41
C PHE A 318 4.78 7.85 -3.48
N ALA A 319 5.11 8.17 -4.72
CA ALA A 319 5.06 7.26 -5.85
C ALA A 319 6.46 7.03 -6.43
N GLN A 320 6.59 5.99 -7.25
CA GLN A 320 7.82 5.71 -7.98
C GLN A 320 7.96 6.69 -9.16
N GLY A 321 9.00 7.52 -9.12
CA GLY A 321 9.43 8.31 -10.26
C GLY A 321 10.27 7.48 -11.23
N SER A 322 10.28 7.86 -12.51
CA SER A 322 11.12 7.25 -13.53
C SER A 322 12.60 7.31 -13.15
N ASN A 323 13.36 6.31 -13.59
CA ASN A 323 14.82 6.33 -13.42
C ASN A 323 15.39 7.64 -13.96
N PRO A 324 16.22 8.34 -13.19
CA PRO A 324 16.82 9.57 -13.67
C PRO A 324 17.77 9.28 -14.84
N ASN A 325 17.79 10.18 -15.82
CA ASN A 325 18.52 10.02 -17.08
C ASN A 325 19.97 9.56 -16.82
N PRO A 326 20.42 8.40 -17.36
CA PRO A 326 21.79 7.93 -17.18
C PRO A 326 22.83 8.84 -17.83
N GLU A 327 22.44 9.72 -18.75
CA GLU A 327 23.32 10.71 -19.39
C GLU A 327 23.44 12.02 -18.59
N ASP A 328 22.65 12.20 -17.53
CA ASP A 328 22.74 13.38 -16.67
C ASP A 328 23.75 13.15 -15.52
N PRO A 329 24.86 13.92 -15.46
CA PRO A 329 25.88 13.78 -14.42
C PRO A 329 25.37 14.11 -13.00
N ASN A 330 24.25 14.82 -12.88
CA ASN A 330 23.57 15.13 -11.62
C ASN A 330 22.40 14.17 -11.31
N SER A 331 22.25 13.11 -12.10
CA SER A 331 21.29 12.04 -11.88
C SER A 331 21.53 11.38 -10.51
N PRO A 332 20.50 11.18 -9.66
CA PRO A 332 20.59 10.43 -8.43
C PRO A 332 21.25 9.08 -8.69
N GLN A 333 22.53 8.96 -8.32
CA GLN A 333 23.33 7.76 -8.58
C GLN A 333 22.96 6.65 -7.60
N CYS A 334 21.75 6.14 -7.70
CA CYS A 334 21.47 4.83 -7.16
C CYS A 334 21.30 3.83 -8.29
N ALA A 335 22.43 3.37 -8.81
CA ALA A 335 22.53 2.28 -9.78
C ALA A 335 21.86 0.96 -9.33
N ARG A 336 21.38 0.89 -8.08
CA ARG A 336 20.71 -0.26 -7.47
C ARG A 336 19.29 0.02 -6.96
N CYS A 337 18.75 1.24 -7.07
CA CYS A 337 17.49 1.59 -6.40
C CYS A 337 16.23 1.45 -7.29
N GLY A 338 16.36 1.20 -8.59
CA GLY A 338 15.19 1.07 -9.48
C GLY A 338 14.33 2.34 -9.62
N GLY A 339 14.77 3.48 -9.08
CA GLY A 339 14.10 4.78 -9.21
C GLY A 339 14.34 5.71 -8.02
N VAL A 340 13.51 6.75 -7.94
CA VAL A 340 13.41 7.71 -6.84
C VAL A 340 11.96 7.85 -6.38
N LEU A 341 11.75 8.25 -5.13
CA LEU A 341 10.43 8.54 -4.59
C LEU A 341 10.07 10.00 -4.84
N ARG A 342 8.88 10.22 -5.41
CA ARG A 342 8.32 11.55 -5.66
C ARG A 342 7.03 11.77 -4.88
N PRO A 343 6.84 12.94 -4.26
CA PRO A 343 5.65 13.25 -3.50
C PRO A 343 4.45 13.44 -4.44
N VAL A 344 3.36 12.76 -4.14
CA VAL A 344 2.13 12.79 -4.94
C VAL A 344 0.91 13.10 -4.07
N LEU A 345 -0.07 13.72 -4.70
CA LEU A 345 -1.45 13.77 -4.21
C LEU A 345 -2.20 12.58 -4.78
N ARG A 346 -2.57 11.65 -3.91
CA ARG A 346 -3.36 10.47 -4.27
C ARG A 346 -4.85 10.80 -4.15
N VAL A 347 -5.58 10.58 -5.24
CA VAL A 347 -7.02 10.86 -5.35
C VAL A 347 -7.77 9.55 -5.53
N ALA A 348 -8.62 9.22 -4.57
CA ALA A 348 -9.51 8.07 -4.62
C ALA A 348 -10.95 8.49 -4.95
N LEU A 349 -11.56 7.77 -5.90
CA LEU A 349 -12.87 8.04 -6.49
C LEU A 349 -13.91 7.01 -6.09
N TYR A 350 -15.04 7.49 -5.56
CA TYR A 350 -16.17 6.65 -5.23
C TYR A 350 -17.38 7.01 -6.10
N ALA A 351 -17.91 6.03 -6.83
CA ALA A 351 -19.05 6.20 -7.72
C ALA A 351 -20.40 6.09 -6.99
N ILE A 352 -21.44 6.73 -7.55
CA ILE A 352 -22.80 6.79 -6.97
C ILE A 352 -23.50 5.41 -6.96
N ASP A 353 -23.10 4.48 -7.84
CA ASP A 353 -23.82 3.22 -8.04
C ASP A 353 -22.89 2.00 -7.96
N ALA A 354 -22.64 1.51 -6.74
CA ALA A 354 -21.83 0.33 -6.49
C ALA A 354 -22.51 -1.00 -6.91
N ARG A 355 -23.74 -0.96 -7.43
CA ARG A 355 -24.53 -2.17 -7.77
C ARG A 355 -24.56 -2.50 -9.26
N ASN A 356 -24.01 -1.65 -10.12
CA ASN A 356 -23.96 -1.90 -11.55
C ASN A 356 -22.56 -1.59 -12.08
N PRO A 357 -21.56 -2.47 -11.83
CA PRO A 357 -20.28 -2.37 -12.51
C PRO A 357 -20.58 -2.48 -14.01
N LEU A 358 -20.20 -1.44 -14.76
CA LEU A 358 -20.31 -1.44 -16.21
C LEU A 358 -19.67 -2.73 -16.74
N GLN A 359 -20.44 -3.54 -17.47
CA GLN A 359 -19.91 -4.67 -18.21
C GLN A 359 -18.78 -4.17 -19.11
N GLY A 360 -17.53 -4.49 -18.76
CA GLY A 360 -16.37 -4.19 -19.59
C GLY A 360 -15.06 -4.02 -18.82
N GLU A 361 -15.07 -3.37 -17.67
CA GLU A 361 -13.85 -3.10 -16.90
C GLU A 361 -14.15 -3.23 -15.41
N VAL A 362 -13.30 -3.96 -14.70
CA VAL A 362 -13.38 -4.16 -13.25
C VAL A 362 -13.07 -2.82 -12.56
N ALA A 363 -14.03 -1.90 -12.53
CA ALA A 363 -13.99 -0.74 -11.66
C ALA A 363 -14.38 -1.19 -10.24
N THR A 364 -13.41 -1.77 -9.54
CA THR A 364 -13.42 -1.96 -8.09
C THR A 364 -13.79 -0.63 -7.42
N PRO A 365 -14.58 -0.60 -6.32
CA PRO A 365 -14.82 0.64 -5.58
C PRO A 365 -13.50 1.31 -5.18
N GLY A 366 -13.29 2.55 -5.65
CA GLY A 366 -12.07 3.32 -5.42
C GLY A 366 -11.10 3.27 -6.60
N LEU A 367 -11.40 3.93 -7.72
CA LEU A 367 -10.35 4.22 -8.71
C LEU A 367 -9.35 5.20 -8.05
N VAL A 368 -8.06 4.93 -8.13
CA VAL A 368 -7.02 5.71 -7.44
C VAL A 368 -6.03 6.25 -8.47
N HIS A 369 -5.83 7.56 -8.49
CA HIS A 369 -4.87 8.24 -9.35
C HIS A 369 -3.85 9.01 -8.50
N ASP A 370 -2.60 9.02 -8.94
CA ASP A 370 -1.51 9.74 -8.29
C ASP A 370 -1.10 10.94 -9.15
N PHE A 371 -1.14 12.14 -8.57
CA PHE A 371 -0.77 13.39 -9.22
C PHE A 371 0.52 13.94 -8.61
N ASP A 372 1.53 14.16 -9.43
CA ASP A 372 2.82 14.69 -8.98
C ASP A 372 2.66 16.09 -8.38
N LEU A 373 3.22 16.32 -7.19
CA LEU A 373 3.19 17.64 -6.54
C LEU A 373 4.27 18.59 -7.08
N ALA A 374 5.37 18.05 -7.62
CA ALA A 374 6.43 18.85 -8.21
C ALA A 374 6.14 19.15 -9.68
N GLY A 375 6.39 20.40 -10.09
CA GLY A 375 6.28 20.89 -11.45
C GLY A 375 7.65 20.97 -12.17
N GLY A 376 7.61 21.36 -13.45
CA GLY A 376 8.80 21.58 -14.30
C GLY A 376 9.05 20.47 -15.35
N GLU A 377 9.63 20.84 -16.51
CA GLU A 377 9.89 19.94 -17.64
C GLU A 377 11.04 18.93 -17.39
N GLU A 378 11.96 19.22 -16.47
CA GLU A 378 13.10 18.35 -16.14
C GLU A 378 12.81 17.30 -15.05
N ALA A 379 11.59 17.29 -14.53
CA ALA A 379 11.19 16.36 -13.48
C ALA A 379 10.98 14.94 -14.07
N PRO A 380 11.66 13.89 -13.55
CA PRO A 380 11.37 12.51 -13.95
C PRO A 380 9.89 12.19 -13.77
N ARG A 381 9.22 11.71 -14.82
CA ARG A 381 7.78 11.43 -14.83
C ARG A 381 7.44 10.25 -13.93
N LEU A 382 6.23 10.23 -13.38
CA LEU A 382 5.72 9.07 -12.64
C LEU A 382 5.75 7.82 -13.55
N MET A 383 6.19 6.70 -13.00
CA MET A 383 5.95 5.41 -13.64
C MET A 383 4.50 5.02 -13.35
N LEU A 384 3.67 5.00 -14.38
CA LEU A 384 2.31 4.46 -14.29
C LEU A 384 2.44 2.95 -14.02
N GLN A 385 1.91 2.49 -12.89
CA GLN A 385 1.85 1.06 -12.53
C GLN A 385 0.56 0.43 -13.01
#